data_AF-A0A6L6PGG2-F1
#
_entry.id   AF-A0A6L6PGG2-F1
#
_cell.length_a   1.000
_cell.length_b   1.000
_cell.length_c   1.000
_cell.angle_alpha   90.00
_cell.angle_beta   90.00
_cell.angle_gamma   90.00
#
_symmetry.space_group_name_H-M   'P 1'
#
loop_
_entity.id
_entity.type
_entity.pdbx_description
1 polymer ?
#
loop_
_entity_poly.entity_id
_entity_poly.type
_entity_poly.pdbx_seq_one_letter_code
_entity_poly.pdbx_strand_id
1 'polypeptide(L)'
;MSTPFDSHKYAKRLMEAGLSPALADVQAETTAELMNELSRISTKLEEVDIRTNARIDQSRVELEAKIAESRVELVRWVVGIALLQSSFFTGLVLKLMP
;
A
#
# COMPACT_ATOMS: atom_id res chain seq x y z
N MET A 1 -16.65 -5.10 -16.44
CA MET A 1 -17.12 -3.78 -16.89
C MET A 1 -18.58 -3.66 -16.46
N SER A 2 -18.87 -2.85 -15.43
CA SER A 2 -20.24 -2.65 -14.93
C SER A 2 -21.00 -1.79 -15.95
N THR A 3 -22.19 -2.22 -16.37
CA THR A 3 -23.04 -1.42 -17.23
C THR A 3 -23.58 -0.21 -16.44
N PRO A 4 -23.57 1.02 -17.00
CA PRO A 4 -24.09 2.19 -16.30
C PRO A 4 -25.56 2.00 -15.90
N PHE A 5 -25.93 2.59 -14.76
CA PHE A 5 -27.30 2.51 -14.25
C PHE A 5 -28.26 3.25 -15.19
N ASP A 6 -29.30 2.56 -15.66
CA ASP A 6 -30.34 3.11 -16.55
C ASP A 6 -31.56 3.53 -15.73
N SER A 7 -31.61 4.83 -15.38
CA SER A 7 -32.70 5.42 -14.60
C SER A 7 -34.04 5.33 -15.33
N HIS A 8 -34.06 5.41 -16.65
CA HIS A 8 -35.29 5.40 -17.45
C HIS A 8 -35.94 4.02 -17.46
N LYS A 9 -35.13 2.98 -17.65
CA LYS A 9 -35.58 1.59 -17.56
C LYS A 9 -36.00 1.22 -16.14
N TYR A 10 -35.33 1.77 -15.14
CA TYR A 10 -35.70 1.57 -13.74
C TYR A 10 -37.03 2.24 -13.38
N ALA A 11 -37.23 3.52 -13.74
CA ALA A 11 -38.49 4.24 -13.57
C ALA A 11 -39.65 3.51 -14.27
N LYS A 12 -39.43 3.04 -15.51
CA LYS A 12 -40.43 2.28 -16.27
C LYS A 12 -40.89 1.02 -15.52
N ARG A 13 -39.95 0.26 -14.93
CA ARG A 13 -40.27 -0.93 -14.14
C ARG A 13 -41.05 -0.60 -12.86
N LEU A 14 -40.73 0.52 -12.22
CA LEU A 14 -41.47 0.98 -11.04
C LEU A 14 -42.92 1.33 -11.42
N MET A 15 -43.12 2.04 -12.52
CA MET A 15 -44.46 2.36 -13.04
C MET A 15 -45.24 1.09 -13.43
N GLU A 16 -44.60 0.13 -14.10
CA GLU A 16 -45.19 -1.16 -14.43
C GLU A 16 -45.58 -1.97 -13.18
N ALA A 17 -44.87 -1.78 -12.06
CA ALA A 17 -45.17 -2.36 -10.75
C ALA A 17 -46.28 -1.61 -9.97
N GLY A 18 -46.84 -0.53 -10.54
CA GLY A 18 -47.95 0.22 -9.95
C GLY A 18 -47.54 1.43 -9.11
N LEU A 19 -46.26 1.84 -9.12
CA LEU A 19 -45.89 3.15 -8.55
C LEU A 19 -46.44 4.29 -9.41
N SER A 20 -46.78 5.40 -8.77
CA SER A 20 -47.13 6.63 -9.51
C SER A 20 -45.91 7.12 -10.32
N PRO A 21 -46.12 7.70 -11.52
CA PRO A 21 -45.03 8.20 -12.36
C PRO A 21 -44.09 9.16 -11.62
N ALA A 22 -44.66 10.11 -10.87
CA ALA A 22 -43.88 11.07 -10.11
C ALA A 22 -42.97 10.41 -9.04
N LEU A 23 -43.45 9.35 -8.37
CA LEU A 23 -42.64 8.64 -7.39
C LEU A 23 -41.58 7.76 -8.06
N ALA A 24 -41.93 7.12 -9.18
CA ALA A 24 -41.00 6.31 -9.96
C ALA A 24 -39.82 7.13 -10.50
N ASP A 25 -40.08 8.34 -11.00
CA ASP A 25 -39.06 9.25 -11.51
C ASP A 25 -38.13 9.74 -10.40
N VAL A 26 -38.69 10.22 -9.28
CA VAL A 26 -37.89 10.66 -8.10
C VAL A 26 -37.03 9.53 -7.57
N GLN A 27 -37.58 8.32 -7.45
CA GLN A 27 -36.82 7.16 -6.98
C GLN A 27 -35.70 6.77 -7.95
N ALA A 28 -35.96 6.85 -9.26
CA ALA A 28 -34.96 6.56 -10.28
C ALA A 28 -33.81 7.58 -10.27
N GLU A 29 -34.13 8.85 -10.10
CA GLU A 29 -33.14 9.93 -9.99
C GLU A 29 -32.27 9.77 -8.75
N THR A 30 -32.88 9.60 -7.57
CA THR A 30 -32.13 9.39 -6.31
C THR A 30 -31.26 8.13 -6.39
N THR A 31 -31.75 7.05 -7.00
CA THR A 31 -30.97 5.82 -7.17
C THR A 31 -29.80 6.04 -8.13
N ALA A 32 -29.99 6.80 -9.21
CA ALA A 32 -28.92 7.13 -10.14
C ALA A 32 -27.82 7.98 -9.46
N GLU A 33 -28.20 8.95 -8.64
CA GLU A 33 -27.25 9.74 -7.84
C GLU A 33 -26.45 8.86 -6.88
N LEU A 34 -27.11 7.97 -6.14
CA LEU A 34 -26.45 7.02 -5.25
C LEU A 34 -25.46 6.11 -6.01
N MET A 35 -25.85 5.60 -7.18
CA MET A 35 -24.97 4.76 -8.00
C MET A 35 -23.75 5.53 -8.51
N ASN A 36 -23.91 6.81 -8.85
CA ASN A 36 -22.81 7.68 -9.25
C ASN A 36 -21.84 7.93 -8.08
N GLU A 37 -22.36 8.19 -6.88
CA GLU A 37 -21.52 8.36 -5.68
C GLU A 37 -20.80 7.06 -5.29
N LEU A 38 -21.48 5.90 -5.36
CA LEU A 38 -20.83 4.60 -5.14
C LEU A 38 -19.72 4.33 -6.15
N SER A 39 -19.93 4.67 -7.43
CA SER A 39 -18.90 4.56 -8.47
C SER A 39 -17.69 5.43 -8.13
N ARG A 40 -17.90 6.70 -7.74
CA ARG A 40 -16.84 7.62 -7.30
C ARG A 40 -16.08 7.08 -6.09
N ILE A 41 -16.79 6.53 -5.10
CA ILE A 41 -16.17 5.92 -3.91
C ILE A 41 -15.33 4.71 -4.31
N SER A 42 -15.85 3.84 -5.19
CA SER A 42 -15.12 2.67 -5.69
C SER A 42 -13.81 3.09 -6.39
N THR A 43 -13.86 4.12 -7.26
CA THR A 43 -12.66 4.64 -7.92
C THR A 43 -11.66 5.22 -6.91
N LYS A 44 -12.13 5.98 -5.92
CA LYS A 44 -11.26 6.51 -4.86
C LYS A 44 -10.64 5.40 -4.01
N LEU A 45 -11.38 4.33 -3.74
CA LEU A 45 -10.88 3.19 -2.99
C LEU A 45 -9.77 2.47 -3.76
N GLU A 46 -9.95 2.25 -5.05
CA GLU A 46 -8.91 1.70 -5.94
C GLU A 46 -7.68 2.61 -5.99
N GLU A 47 -7.85 3.93 -6.08
CA GLU A 47 -6.75 4.89 -6.02
C GLU A 47 -5.98 4.81 -4.69
N VAL A 48 -6.70 4.72 -3.56
CA VAL A 48 -6.11 4.60 -2.23
C VAL A 48 -5.37 3.27 -2.08
N ASP A 49 -5.91 2.17 -2.60
CA ASP A 49 -5.26 0.86 -2.58
C ASP A 49 -3.95 0.88 -3.36
N ILE A 50 -3.96 1.37 -4.60
CA ILE A 50 -2.77 1.52 -5.44
C ILE A 50 -1.72 2.39 -4.74
N ARG A 51 -2.13 3.54 -4.21
CA ARG A 51 -1.24 4.47 -3.51
C ARG A 51 -0.64 3.85 -2.26
N THR A 52 -1.42 3.06 -1.52
CA THR A 52 -0.99 2.44 -0.26
C THR A 52 0.00 1.31 -0.54
N ASN A 53 -0.30 0.45 -1.51
CA ASN A 53 0.61 -0.60 -1.95
C ASN A 53 1.95 -0.02 -2.46
N ALA A 54 1.90 1.03 -3.28
CA ALA A 54 3.12 1.71 -3.74
C ALA A 54 3.97 2.27 -2.59
N ARG A 55 3.34 2.86 -1.56
CA ARG A 55 4.04 3.37 -0.36
C ARG A 55 4.63 2.25 0.49
N ILE A 56 3.93 1.12 0.60
CA ILE A 56 4.42 -0.07 1.30
C ILE A 56 5.65 -0.62 0.59
N ASP A 57 5.60 -0.76 -0.73
CA ASP A 57 6.72 -1.26 -1.53
C ASP A 57 7.92 -0.33 -1.45
N GLN A 58 7.71 0.98 -1.54
CA GLN A 58 8.77 1.96 -1.33
C GLN A 58 9.40 1.81 0.07
N SER A 59 8.58 1.71 1.11
CA SER A 59 9.06 1.56 2.49
C SER A 59 9.84 0.26 2.69
N ARG A 60 9.43 -0.83 2.03
CA ARG A 60 10.15 -2.12 2.03
C ARG A 60 11.54 -1.98 1.41
N VAL A 61 11.63 -1.37 0.24
CA VAL A 61 12.91 -1.14 -0.45
C VAL A 61 13.84 -0.26 0.40
N GLU A 62 13.32 0.81 0.99
CA GLU A 62 14.10 1.68 1.87
C GLU A 62 14.60 0.94 3.13
N LEU A 63 13.78 0.07 3.72
CA LEU A 63 14.17 -0.74 4.86
C LEU A 63 15.24 -1.77 4.49
N GLU A 64 15.09 -2.46 3.35
CA GLU A 64 16.08 -3.42 2.86
C GLU A 64 17.43 -2.75 2.61
N ALA A 65 17.43 -1.55 2.02
CA ALA A 65 18.64 -0.76 1.82
C ALA A 65 19.33 -0.39 3.15
N LYS A 66 18.55 0.11 4.13
CA LYS A 66 19.08 0.44 5.47
C LYS A 66 19.62 -0.78 6.22
N ILE A 67 18.98 -1.94 6.05
CA ILE A 67 19.47 -3.20 6.62
C ILE A 67 20.78 -3.61 5.96
N ALA A 68 20.89 -3.51 4.64
CA ALA A 68 22.13 -3.81 3.92
C ALA A 68 23.28 -2.87 4.34
N GLU A 69 23.01 -1.58 4.44
CA GLU A 69 23.96 -0.58 4.93
C GLU A 69 24.43 -0.91 6.36
N SER A 70 23.49 -1.19 7.26
CA SER A 70 23.81 -1.56 8.65
C SER A 70 24.65 -2.84 8.71
N ARG A 71 24.37 -3.85 7.86
CA ARG A 71 25.18 -5.07 7.78
C ARG A 71 26.61 -4.78 7.34
N VAL A 72 26.79 -3.91 6.34
CA VAL A 72 28.12 -3.49 5.87
C VAL A 72 28.88 -2.76 6.97
N GLU A 73 28.21 -1.85 7.67
CA GLU A 73 28.83 -1.12 8.78
C GLU A 73 29.26 -2.07 9.90
N LEU A 74 28.40 -3.02 10.29
CA LEU A 74 28.73 -4.04 11.28
C LEU A 74 29.93 -4.89 10.83
N VAL A 75 29.98 -5.35 9.58
CA VAL A 75 31.13 -6.08 9.05
C VAL A 75 32.40 -5.24 9.15
N ARG A 76 32.35 -3.95 8.77
CA ARG A 76 33.49 -3.04 8.86
C ARG A 76 34.00 -2.90 10.29
N TRP A 77 33.10 -2.73 11.26
CA TRP A 77 33.46 -2.65 12.69
C TRP A 77 34.06 -3.96 13.20
N VAL A 78 33.46 -5.11 12.87
CA VAL A 78 33.95 -6.44 13.27
C VAL A 78 35.34 -6.70 12.71
N VAL A 79 35.57 -6.39 11.44
CA VAL A 79 36.90 -6.52 10.81
C VAL A 79 37.91 -5.60 11.50
N GLY A 80 37.55 -4.35 11.81
CA GLY A 80 38.42 -3.43 12.55
C GLY A 80 38.83 -3.97 13.93
N ILE A 81 37.88 -4.50 14.70
CA ILE A 81 38.13 -5.11 16.01
C ILE A 81 39.00 -6.37 15.87
N ALA A 82 38.73 -7.23 14.89
CA ALA A 82 39.50 -8.46 14.68
C ALA A 82 40.97 -8.18 14.35
N LEU A 83 41.25 -7.15 13.53
CA LEU A 83 42.62 -6.72 13.22
C LEU A 83 43.34 -6.17 14.46
N LEU A 84 42.65 -5.37 15.27
CA LEU A 84 43.20 -4.84 16.52
C LEU A 84 43.51 -5.96 17.52
N GLN A 85 42.58 -6.91 17.71
CA GLN A 85 42.75 -8.07 18.57
C GLN A 85 43.91 -8.96 18.11
N SER A 86 44.05 -9.18 16.80
CA SER A 86 45.16 -9.96 16.24
C SER A 86 46.52 -9.31 16.48
N SER A 87 46.58 -7.98 16.36
CA SER A 87 47.78 -7.19 16.65
C SER A 87 48.14 -7.27 18.14
N PHE A 88 47.13 -7.20 19.01
CA PHE A 88 47.29 -7.34 20.45
C PHE A 88 47.84 -8.71 20.86
N PHE A 89 47.27 -9.81 20.32
CA PHE A 89 47.79 -11.16 20.58
C PHE A 89 49.23 -11.33 20.08
N THR A 90 49.54 -10.83 18.88
CA THR A 90 50.90 -10.89 18.33
C THR A 90 51.90 -10.15 19.23
N GLY A 91 51.55 -8.95 19.69
CA GLY A 91 52.39 -8.18 20.63
C GLY A 91 52.57 -8.88 21.98
N LEU A 92 51.53 -9.55 22.50
CA LEU A 92 51.63 -10.34 23.72
C LEU A 92 52.57 -11.53 23.55
N VAL A 93 52.45 -12.29 22.46
CA VAL A 93 53.33 -13.45 22.18
C VAL A 93 54.79 -13.01 22.07
N LEU A 94 55.07 -11.91 21.35
CA LEU A 94 56.43 -11.37 21.24
C LEU A 94 57.01 -10.93 22.58
N LYS A 95 56.19 -10.41 23.51
CA LYS A 95 56.63 -10.02 24.85
C LYS A 95 56.80 -11.22 25.80
N LEU A 96 56.07 -12.32 25.59
CA LEU A 96 56.10 -13.51 26.44
C LEU A 96 57.13 -14.56 25.99
N MET A 97 57.61 -14.49 24.74
CA MET A 97 58.79 -15.23 24.30
C MET A 97 60.04 -14.62 24.95
N PRO A 98 60.83 -15.39 25.72
CA PRO A 98 62.09 -14.92 26.31
C PRO A 98 63.16 -14.65 25.24
#